data_AF-A0A1G2XEB0-F1
#
_entry.id   AF-A0A1G2XEB0-F1
#
_cell.length_a   1.000
_cell.length_b   1.000
_cell.length_c   1.000
_cell.angle_alpha   90.00
_cell.angle_beta   90.00
_cell.angle_gamma   90.00
#
_symmetry.space_group_name_H-M   'P 1'
#
loop_
_entity.id
_entity.type
_entity.pdbx_description
1 polymer ?
#
loop_
_entity_poly.entity_id
_entity_poly.type
_entity_poly.pdbx_seq_one_letter_code
_entity_poly.pdbx_strand_id
1 'polypeptide(L)'
;MEYKFLVDTYETERIKTLSTWSTFKDEDILMRPNPKDRRGRNAHEHMVHQCMSENIWFSKMLGINVGAFPLPEKETRLEFMKRYAADSGKRLAVLREKGKSWWEEEVPFFDVKRSRAWIMTRRIAHTAHHRGQLTIMLRILGREIYSTYGPSADTGGLMQNDALTIYPYSDVDTLLKEEAVDGTKAPLP
;
A
#
# COMPACT_ATOMS: atom_id res chain seq x y z
N MET A 1 -7.05 19.36 -13.24
CA MET A 1 -5.63 19.73 -13.04
C MET A 1 -4.73 18.64 -13.62
N GLU A 2 -3.65 19.03 -14.29
CA GLU A 2 -2.74 18.18 -15.08
C GLU A 2 -2.20 16.94 -14.34
N TYR A 3 -1.93 17.05 -13.03
CA TYR A 3 -1.38 15.96 -12.21
C TYR A 3 -2.39 15.29 -11.28
N LYS A 4 -3.69 15.58 -11.42
CA LYS A 4 -4.74 14.99 -10.57
C LYS A 4 -4.71 13.46 -10.59
N PHE A 5 -4.38 12.86 -11.72
CA PHE A 5 -4.30 11.40 -11.85
C PHE A 5 -3.25 10.78 -10.90
N LEU A 6 -2.15 11.46 -10.57
CA LEU A 6 -1.15 10.96 -9.60
C LEU A 6 -1.71 10.94 -8.17
N VAL A 7 -2.51 11.96 -7.82
CA VAL A 7 -3.17 12.06 -6.52
C VAL A 7 -4.24 10.98 -6.38
N ASP A 8 -5.09 10.85 -7.40
CA ASP A 8 -6.16 9.84 -7.44
C ASP A 8 -5.58 8.41 -7.45
N THR A 9 -4.47 8.21 -8.18
CA THR A 9 -3.75 6.93 -8.16
C THR A 9 -3.23 6.66 -6.75
N TYR A 10 -2.52 7.60 -6.11
CA TYR A 10 -2.02 7.41 -4.75
C TYR A 10 -3.14 7.08 -3.76
N GLU A 11 -4.28 7.77 -3.85
CA GLU A 11 -5.46 7.49 -3.03
C GLU A 11 -5.91 6.03 -3.14
N THR A 12 -6.07 5.51 -4.37
CA THR A 12 -6.47 4.11 -4.56
C THR A 12 -5.37 3.11 -4.19
N GLU A 13 -4.10 3.46 -4.37
CA GLU A 13 -2.97 2.60 -4.02
C GLU A 13 -2.80 2.42 -2.50
N ARG A 14 -3.22 3.42 -1.70
CA ARG A 14 -3.25 3.32 -0.24
C ARG A 14 -4.18 2.20 0.22
N ILE A 15 -5.44 2.22 -0.22
CA ILE A 15 -6.42 1.21 0.20
C ILE A 15 -6.10 -0.18 -0.37
N LYS A 16 -5.56 -0.29 -1.58
CA LYS A 16 -5.09 -1.58 -2.12
C LYS A 16 -3.99 -2.19 -1.26
N THR A 17 -3.07 -1.37 -0.77
CA THR A 17 -1.98 -1.81 0.11
C THR A 17 -2.52 -2.30 1.45
N LEU A 18 -3.42 -1.53 2.08
CA LEU A 18 -4.10 -1.92 3.32
C LEU A 18 -4.95 -3.17 3.14
N SER A 19 -5.63 -3.32 2.00
CA SER A 19 -6.43 -4.51 1.66
C SER A 19 -5.56 -5.76 1.59
N THR A 20 -4.39 -5.69 0.95
CA THR A 20 -3.44 -6.81 0.94
C THR A 20 -2.97 -7.15 2.36
N TRP A 21 -2.66 -6.14 3.19
CA TRP A 21 -2.24 -6.37 4.58
C TRP A 21 -3.34 -7.00 5.44
N SER A 22 -4.58 -6.57 5.23
CA SER A 22 -5.76 -7.09 5.95
C SER A 22 -6.03 -8.57 5.68
N THR A 23 -5.49 -9.12 4.59
CA THR A 23 -5.71 -10.52 4.20
C THR A 23 -4.72 -11.48 4.88
N PHE A 24 -3.61 -10.98 5.42
CA PHE A 24 -2.79 -11.76 6.34
C PHE A 24 -3.51 -11.89 7.68
N LYS A 25 -3.30 -13.03 8.35
CA LYS A 25 -3.59 -13.22 9.78
C LYS A 25 -2.35 -12.89 10.61
N ASP A 26 -2.52 -12.68 11.90
CA ASP A 26 -1.41 -12.34 12.80
C ASP A 26 -0.35 -13.45 12.88
N GLU A 27 -0.76 -14.72 12.76
CA GLU A 27 0.13 -15.88 12.67
C GLU A 27 0.99 -15.90 11.39
N ASP A 28 0.55 -15.22 10.33
CA ASP A 28 1.23 -15.24 9.03
C ASP A 28 2.41 -14.27 8.97
N ILE A 29 2.37 -13.16 9.73
CA ILE A 29 3.18 -11.98 9.39
C ILE A 29 4.69 -12.20 9.52
N LEU A 30 5.09 -13.20 10.30
CA LEU A 30 6.49 -13.57 10.50
C LEU A 30 6.95 -14.71 9.57
N MET A 31 6.03 -15.36 8.85
CA MET A 31 6.34 -16.46 7.95
C MET A 31 7.08 -15.97 6.70
N ARG A 32 8.16 -16.68 6.34
CA ARG A 32 8.91 -16.42 5.10
C ARG A 32 8.40 -17.29 3.96
N PRO A 33 8.45 -16.81 2.70
CA PRO A 33 8.13 -17.65 1.53
C PRO A 33 8.99 -18.92 1.46
N ASN A 34 10.27 -18.79 1.77
CA ASN A 34 11.20 -19.90 1.95
C ASN A 34 11.80 -19.82 3.36
N PRO A 35 11.54 -20.79 4.26
CA PRO A 35 12.01 -20.75 5.64
C PRO A 35 13.54 -20.65 5.81
N LYS A 36 14.31 -21.08 4.80
CA LYS A 36 15.78 -21.09 4.85
C LYS A 36 16.41 -19.89 4.13
N ASP A 37 15.64 -19.12 3.36
CA ASP A 37 16.17 -17.98 2.61
C ASP A 37 16.02 -16.69 3.42
N ARG A 38 17.14 -16.14 3.88
CA ARG A 38 17.18 -14.88 4.65
C ARG A 38 16.99 -13.64 3.78
N ARG A 39 17.01 -13.75 2.45
CA ARG A 39 16.83 -12.62 1.51
C ARG A 39 15.36 -12.29 1.26
N GLY A 40 14.49 -13.30 1.31
CA GLY A 40 13.05 -13.15 1.10
C GLY A 40 12.37 -12.59 2.35
N ARG A 41 11.74 -11.43 2.23
CA ARG A 41 11.07 -10.77 3.36
C ARG A 41 9.79 -11.49 3.78
N ASN A 42 9.47 -11.44 5.07
CA ASN A 42 8.13 -11.79 5.56
C ASN A 42 7.18 -10.57 5.47
N ALA A 43 5.90 -10.74 5.78
CA ALA A 43 4.92 -9.67 5.63
C ALA A 43 5.20 -8.49 6.58
N HIS A 44 5.63 -8.79 7.81
CA HIS A 44 6.07 -7.80 8.78
C HIS A 44 7.21 -6.91 8.24
N GLU A 45 8.28 -7.51 7.71
CA GLU A 45 9.41 -6.79 7.11
C GLU A 45 8.98 -5.96 5.89
N HIS A 46 7.98 -6.42 5.13
CA HIS A 46 7.37 -5.63 4.07
C HIS A 46 6.58 -4.43 4.60
N MET A 47 5.82 -4.57 5.68
CA MET A 47 5.09 -3.46 6.33
C MET A 47 6.06 -2.42 6.88
N VAL A 48 7.11 -2.83 7.59
CA VAL A 48 8.20 -1.96 8.06
C VAL A 48 8.82 -1.22 6.88
N HIS A 49 9.20 -1.95 5.82
CA HIS A 49 9.81 -1.35 4.64
C HIS A 49 8.90 -0.35 3.95
N GLN A 50 7.61 -0.66 3.78
CA GLN A 50 6.64 0.24 3.16
C GLN A 50 6.49 1.54 3.97
N CYS A 51 6.29 1.44 5.28
CA CYS A 51 6.16 2.60 6.17
C CYS A 51 7.42 3.47 6.18
N MET A 52 8.59 2.87 6.36
CA MET A 52 9.88 3.57 6.40
C MET A 52 10.24 4.19 5.05
N SER A 53 10.15 3.41 3.98
CA SER A 53 10.54 3.84 2.64
C SER A 53 9.63 4.97 2.15
N GLU A 54 8.31 4.85 2.33
CA GLU A 54 7.39 5.90 1.92
C GLU A 54 7.62 7.17 2.73
N ASN A 55 7.86 7.06 4.04
CA ASN A 55 8.18 8.23 4.88
C ASN A 55 9.46 8.94 4.42
N ILE A 56 10.53 8.21 4.12
CA ILE A 56 11.79 8.80 3.63
C ILE A 56 11.57 9.52 2.30
N TRP A 57 10.86 8.89 1.35
CA TRP A 57 10.61 9.50 0.04
C TRP A 57 9.77 10.77 0.16
N PHE A 58 8.68 10.72 0.94
CA PHE A 58 7.83 11.88 1.13
C PHE A 58 8.56 13.01 1.86
N SER A 59 9.24 12.72 2.96
CA SER A 59 9.90 13.76 3.77
C SER A 59 11.15 14.34 3.10
N LYS A 60 12.00 13.51 2.48
CA LYS A 60 13.31 13.93 1.95
C LYS A 60 13.27 14.34 0.48
N MET A 61 12.41 13.74 -0.34
CA MET A 61 12.38 13.97 -1.78
C MET A 61 11.18 14.83 -2.18
N LEU A 62 9.99 14.54 -1.66
CA LEU A 62 8.78 15.32 -1.98
C LEU A 62 8.59 16.52 -1.06
N GLY A 63 9.33 16.62 0.05
CA GLY A 63 9.20 17.74 1.01
C GLY A 63 7.88 17.74 1.79
N ILE A 64 7.27 16.56 1.97
CA ILE A 64 6.03 16.37 2.74
C ILE A 64 6.36 15.55 3.99
N ASN A 65 6.42 16.21 5.14
CA ASN A 65 6.63 15.56 6.43
C ASN A 65 5.32 15.54 7.23
N VAL A 66 4.93 14.36 7.74
CA VAL A 66 3.69 14.16 8.51
C VAL A 66 3.89 14.27 10.02
N GLY A 67 5.12 14.51 10.48
CA GLY A 67 5.45 14.77 11.88
C GLY A 67 5.29 13.58 12.82
N ALA A 68 5.24 12.35 12.29
CA ALA A 68 5.05 11.13 13.06
C ALA A 68 6.21 10.15 12.87
N PHE A 69 6.45 9.31 13.86
CA PHE A 69 7.28 8.12 13.68
C PHE A 69 6.58 7.18 12.69
N PRO A 70 7.28 6.69 11.66
CA PRO A 70 6.65 5.94 10.56
C PRO A 70 6.20 4.53 10.96
N LEU A 71 6.71 3.99 12.07
CA LEU A 71 6.35 2.67 12.59
C LEU A 71 5.35 2.81 13.75
N PRO A 72 4.45 1.84 13.95
CA PRO A 72 3.63 1.78 15.16
C PRO A 72 4.52 1.45 16.38
N GLU A 73 4.04 1.76 17.60
CA GLU A 73 4.74 1.37 18.84
C GLU A 73 4.75 -0.14 19.06
N LYS A 74 3.66 -0.80 18.66
CA LYS A 74 3.54 -2.25 18.64
C LYS A 74 3.43 -2.69 17.19
N GLU A 75 4.36 -3.51 16.73
CA GLU A 75 4.43 -3.97 15.35
C GLU A 75 3.47 -5.14 15.06
N THR A 76 2.20 -4.97 15.43
CA THR A 76 1.12 -5.89 15.02
C THR A 76 0.56 -5.49 13.67
N ARG A 77 -0.07 -6.44 12.97
CA ARG A 77 -0.71 -6.21 11.67
C ARG A 77 -1.67 -5.02 11.69
N LEU A 78 -2.59 -4.99 12.66
CA LEU A 78 -3.57 -3.91 12.79
C LEU A 78 -2.92 -2.56 13.08
N GLU A 79 -1.89 -2.52 13.93
CA GLU A 79 -1.22 -1.26 14.27
C GLU A 79 -0.38 -0.71 13.10
N PHE A 80 0.20 -1.58 12.27
CA PHE A 80 0.77 -1.16 10.98
C PHE A 80 -0.28 -0.54 10.07
N MET A 81 -1.46 -1.17 9.95
CA MET A 81 -2.55 -0.66 9.12
C MET A 81 -3.03 0.72 9.59
N LYS A 82 -3.23 0.91 10.90
CA LYS A 82 -3.59 2.21 11.49
C LYS A 82 -2.53 3.28 11.23
N ARG A 83 -1.25 2.97 11.50
CA ARG A 83 -0.13 3.90 11.27
C ARG A 83 -0.04 4.29 9.80
N TYR A 84 -0.04 3.31 8.90
CA TYR A 84 0.06 3.56 7.47
C TYR A 84 -1.12 4.36 6.94
N ALA A 85 -2.35 4.00 7.32
CA ALA A 85 -3.57 4.72 6.94
C ALA A 85 -3.52 6.19 7.33
N ALA A 86 -3.15 6.49 8.59
CA ALA A 86 -3.06 7.85 9.11
C ALA A 86 -2.00 8.68 8.38
N ASP A 87 -0.78 8.16 8.27
CA ASP A 87 0.34 8.90 7.66
C ASP A 87 0.13 9.13 6.16
N SER A 88 -0.33 8.10 5.44
CA SER A 88 -0.63 8.21 4.01
C SER A 88 -1.85 9.11 3.74
N GLY A 89 -2.81 9.18 4.66
CA GLY A 89 -3.95 10.10 4.58
C GLY A 89 -3.50 11.56 4.68
N LYS A 90 -2.61 11.88 5.62
CA LYS A 90 -2.01 13.21 5.75
C LYS A 90 -1.22 13.61 4.49
N ARG A 91 -0.45 12.68 3.93
CA ARG A 91 0.26 12.88 2.65
C ARG A 91 -0.71 13.19 1.52
N LEU A 92 -1.79 12.41 1.40
CA LEU A 92 -2.82 12.60 0.38
C LEU A 92 -3.46 13.99 0.49
N ALA A 93 -3.81 14.44 1.70
CA ALA A 93 -4.35 15.76 1.92
C ALA A 93 -3.40 16.87 1.43
N VAL A 94 -2.10 16.77 1.73
CA VAL A 94 -1.10 17.73 1.25
C VAL A 94 -0.94 17.68 -0.28
N LEU A 95 -0.98 16.49 -0.89
CA LEU A 95 -0.85 16.32 -2.34
C LEU A 95 -2.01 16.97 -3.11
N ARG A 96 -3.23 16.96 -2.56
CA ARG A 96 -4.42 17.58 -3.18
C ARG A 96 -4.26 19.10 -3.35
N GLU A 97 -3.47 19.74 -2.51
CA GLU A 97 -3.21 21.19 -2.54
C GLU A 97 -2.05 21.58 -3.47
N LYS A 98 -1.33 20.62 -4.07
CA LYS A 98 -0.15 20.92 -4.89
C LYS A 98 -0.51 21.30 -6.31
N GLY A 99 -0.11 22.52 -6.69
CA GLY A 99 -0.23 23.04 -8.07
C GLY A 99 0.87 22.59 -9.01
N LYS A 100 0.71 22.93 -10.29
CA LYS A 100 1.60 22.56 -11.41
C LYS A 100 3.08 22.80 -11.13
N SER A 101 3.44 24.00 -10.67
CA SER A 101 4.84 24.38 -10.41
C SER A 101 5.53 23.45 -9.40
N TRP A 102 4.81 22.97 -8.38
CA TRP A 102 5.37 22.05 -7.38
C TRP A 102 5.64 20.66 -7.96
N TRP A 103 4.77 20.20 -8.87
CA TRP A 103 4.89 18.89 -9.53
C TRP A 103 6.03 18.84 -10.55
N GLU A 104 6.25 19.95 -11.25
CA GLU A 104 7.28 20.10 -12.29
C GLU A 104 8.67 20.44 -11.73
N GLU A 105 8.76 20.96 -10.50
CA GLU A 105 10.04 21.27 -9.86
C GLU A 105 10.94 20.04 -9.77
N GLU A 106 12.18 20.20 -10.23
CA GLU A 106 13.22 19.19 -10.10
C GLU A 106 13.87 19.25 -8.72
N VAL A 107 13.85 18.11 -8.03
CA VAL A 107 14.44 17.94 -6.71
C VAL A 107 15.46 16.80 -6.71
N PRO A 108 16.38 16.76 -5.73
CA PRO A 108 17.29 15.63 -5.57
C PRO A 108 16.52 14.31 -5.37
N PHE A 109 16.88 13.31 -6.16
CA PHE A 109 16.45 11.93 -6.05
C PHE A 109 17.69 11.04 -6.11
N PHE A 110 18.22 10.69 -4.94
CA PHE A 110 19.53 10.02 -4.81
C PHE A 110 20.64 10.82 -5.51
N ASP A 111 21.25 10.26 -6.55
CA ASP A 111 22.36 10.76 -7.34
C ASP A 111 21.91 11.58 -8.57
N VAL A 112 20.60 11.70 -8.81
CA VAL A 112 20.04 12.45 -9.95
C VAL A 112 19.04 13.52 -9.49
N LYS A 113 18.69 14.44 -10.39
CA LYS A 113 17.56 15.35 -10.23
C LYS A 113 16.37 14.88 -11.06
N ARG A 114 15.17 14.92 -10.50
CA ARG A 114 13.92 14.53 -11.17
C ARG A 114 12.77 15.39 -10.70
N SER A 115 11.76 15.57 -11.57
CA SER A 115 10.52 16.24 -11.19
C SER A 115 9.80 15.47 -10.07
N ARG A 116 9.09 16.18 -9.20
CA ARG A 116 8.27 15.54 -8.16
C ARG A 116 7.21 14.60 -8.76
N ALA A 117 6.66 14.93 -9.92
CA ALA A 117 5.75 14.05 -10.65
C ALA A 117 6.42 12.70 -11.00
N TRP A 118 7.66 12.71 -11.49
CA TRP A 118 8.41 11.49 -11.78
C TRP A 118 8.69 10.67 -10.52
N ILE A 119 9.11 11.34 -9.43
CA ILE A 119 9.38 10.70 -8.14
C ILE A 119 8.10 10.04 -7.59
N MET A 120 6.95 10.71 -7.71
CA MET A 120 5.67 10.18 -7.28
C MET A 120 5.25 8.93 -8.07
N THR A 121 5.42 8.94 -9.39
CA THR A 121 5.19 7.76 -10.23
C THR A 121 6.05 6.58 -9.78
N ARG A 122 7.33 6.82 -9.48
CA ARG A 122 8.24 5.79 -8.95
C ARG A 122 7.82 5.30 -7.57
N ARG A 123 7.31 6.20 -6.71
CA ARG A 123 6.83 5.86 -5.38
C ARG A 123 5.62 4.92 -5.45
N ILE A 124 4.69 5.22 -6.34
CA ILE A 124 3.52 4.38 -6.63
C ILE A 124 3.97 3.00 -7.15
N ALA A 125 4.85 2.97 -8.16
CA ALA A 125 5.34 1.72 -8.73
C ALA A 125 6.09 0.85 -7.70
N HIS A 126 6.89 1.48 -6.83
CA HIS A 126 7.62 0.79 -5.76
C HIS A 126 6.67 0.14 -4.73
N THR A 127 5.58 0.83 -4.38
CA THR A 127 4.54 0.27 -3.50
C THR A 127 3.78 -0.87 -4.18
N ALA A 128 3.39 -0.71 -5.45
CA ALA A 128 2.76 -1.77 -6.22
C ALA A 128 3.65 -3.01 -6.37
N HIS A 129 4.96 -2.82 -6.58
CA HIS A 129 5.95 -3.90 -6.65
C HIS A 129 5.99 -4.75 -5.37
N HIS A 130 6.11 -4.11 -4.20
CA HIS A 130 6.13 -4.84 -2.93
C HIS A 130 4.78 -5.44 -2.57
N ARG A 131 3.66 -4.79 -2.95
CA ARG A 131 2.34 -5.41 -2.82
C ARG A 131 2.23 -6.68 -3.66
N GLY A 132 2.77 -6.68 -4.88
CA GLY A 132 2.85 -7.89 -5.72
C GLY A 132 3.60 -9.04 -5.03
N GLN A 133 4.72 -8.75 -4.36
CA GLN A 133 5.45 -9.75 -3.58
C GLN A 133 4.58 -10.32 -2.43
N LEU A 134 3.85 -9.47 -1.72
CA LEU A 134 2.92 -9.89 -0.68
C LEU A 134 1.76 -10.73 -1.21
N THR A 135 1.24 -10.46 -2.41
CA THR A 135 0.17 -11.27 -3.00
C THR A 135 0.62 -12.70 -3.31
N ILE A 136 1.87 -12.89 -3.73
CA ILE A 136 2.44 -14.24 -3.88
C ILE A 136 2.56 -14.94 -2.53
N MET A 137 2.94 -14.21 -1.47
CA MET A 137 2.99 -14.77 -0.13
C MET A 137 1.61 -15.22 0.35
N LEU A 138 0.57 -14.42 0.15
CA LEU A 138 -0.81 -14.80 0.47
C LEU A 138 -1.18 -16.11 -0.24
N ARG A 139 -0.81 -16.26 -1.53
CA ARG A 139 -1.04 -17.52 -2.26
C ARG A 139 -0.32 -18.70 -1.63
N ILE A 140 0.95 -18.55 -1.25
CA ILE A 140 1.74 -19.61 -0.61
C ILE A 140 1.12 -20.04 0.72
N LEU A 141 0.56 -19.08 1.47
CA LEU A 141 -0.10 -19.32 2.76
C LEU A 141 -1.55 -19.82 2.63
N GLY A 142 -2.06 -19.99 1.41
CA GLY A 142 -3.44 -20.39 1.16
C GLY A 142 -4.47 -19.35 1.61
N ARG A 143 -4.10 -18.07 1.64
CA ARG A 143 -5.00 -16.94 1.90
C ARG A 143 -5.65 -16.46 0.61
N GLU A 144 -6.80 -15.83 0.76
CA GLU A 144 -7.53 -15.20 -0.33
C GLU A 144 -6.71 -14.05 -0.96
N ILE A 145 -6.98 -13.76 -2.23
CA ILE A 145 -6.41 -12.62 -2.96
C ILE A 145 -7.56 -11.86 -3.60
N TYR A 146 -7.92 -10.74 -3.00
CA TYR A 146 -8.91 -9.82 -3.56
C TYR A 146 -8.39 -9.08 -4.80
N SER A 147 -9.30 -8.37 -5.48
CA SER A 147 -8.94 -7.53 -6.62
C SER A 147 -7.93 -6.44 -6.23
N THR A 148 -7.02 -6.12 -7.16
CA THR A 148 -6.07 -4.99 -7.02
C THR A 148 -6.26 -3.97 -8.14
N TYR A 149 -6.14 -4.40 -9.40
CA TYR A 149 -6.33 -3.57 -10.60
C TYR A 149 -7.48 -4.04 -11.49
N GLY A 150 -8.18 -5.07 -11.03
CA GLY A 150 -9.21 -5.81 -11.74
C GLY A 150 -9.39 -7.16 -11.03
N PRO A 151 -10.17 -8.07 -11.63
CA PRO A 151 -10.44 -9.38 -11.06
C PRO A 151 -9.16 -10.17 -10.77
N SER A 152 -9.24 -11.05 -9.77
CA SER A 152 -8.21 -12.03 -9.42
C SER A 152 -8.74 -13.45 -9.62
N ALA A 153 -7.88 -14.46 -9.46
CA ALA A 153 -8.31 -15.86 -9.43
C ALA A 153 -9.43 -16.13 -8.41
N ASP A 154 -9.40 -15.44 -7.26
CA ASP A 154 -10.38 -15.67 -6.18
C ASP A 154 -11.62 -14.76 -6.31
N THR A 155 -11.66 -13.83 -7.27
CA THR A 155 -12.86 -13.01 -7.56
C THR A 155 -13.59 -13.45 -8.84
N GLY A 156 -13.33 -14.68 -9.30
CA GLY A 156 -13.94 -15.27 -10.50
C GLY A 156 -13.00 -15.41 -11.70
N GLY A 157 -11.72 -15.09 -11.56
CA GLY A 157 -10.71 -15.31 -12.59
C GLY A 157 -10.52 -14.13 -13.54
N LEU A 158 -10.77 -14.36 -14.84
CA LEU A 158 -10.47 -13.38 -15.89
C LEU A 158 -11.66 -12.46 -16.14
N MET A 159 -11.39 -11.17 -16.39
CA MET A 159 -12.41 -10.21 -16.81
C MET A 159 -13.12 -10.64 -18.10
N GLN A 160 -12.45 -11.39 -18.99
CA GLN A 160 -13.08 -11.94 -20.20
C GLN A 160 -14.24 -12.90 -19.90
N ASN A 161 -14.28 -13.45 -18.69
CA ASN A 161 -15.34 -14.36 -18.21
C ASN A 161 -16.30 -13.63 -17.25
N ASP A 162 -16.41 -12.31 -17.37
CA ASP A 162 -17.26 -11.46 -16.51
C ASP A 162 -16.95 -11.56 -15.00
N ALA A 163 -15.71 -11.91 -14.65
CA ALA A 163 -15.26 -11.94 -13.27
C ALA A 163 -15.39 -10.56 -12.62
N LEU A 164 -15.79 -10.53 -11.35
CA LEU A 164 -16.05 -9.29 -10.62
C LEU A 164 -14.75 -8.68 -10.09
N THR A 165 -14.73 -7.35 -10.03
CA THR A 165 -13.74 -6.61 -9.24
C THR A 165 -14.25 -6.48 -7.80
N ILE A 166 -13.73 -7.30 -6.89
CA ILE A 166 -14.15 -7.36 -5.49
C ILE A 166 -12.96 -6.93 -4.61
N TYR A 167 -13.15 -5.80 -3.93
CA TYR A 167 -12.25 -5.33 -2.88
C TYR A 167 -12.79 -5.80 -1.51
N PRO A 168 -11.92 -6.09 -0.53
CA PRO A 168 -12.39 -6.62 0.76
C PRO A 168 -13.19 -5.59 1.56
N TYR A 169 -12.95 -4.29 1.31
CA TYR A 169 -13.58 -3.16 1.99
C TYR A 169 -13.86 -2.03 1.00
N SER A 170 -14.88 -1.21 1.29
CA SER A 170 -15.27 -0.05 0.46
C SER A 170 -14.28 1.11 0.55
N ASP A 171 -13.75 1.35 1.74
CA ASP A 171 -12.91 2.49 2.08
C ASP A 171 -11.99 2.15 3.27
N VAL A 172 -11.05 3.06 3.56
CA VAL A 172 -10.05 2.87 4.63
C VAL A 172 -10.69 2.87 6.02
N ASP A 173 -11.74 3.66 6.24
CA ASP A 173 -12.37 3.78 7.55
C ASP A 173 -13.13 2.50 7.91
N THR A 174 -13.89 1.96 6.95
CA THR A 174 -14.57 0.67 7.05
C THR A 174 -13.57 -0.45 7.27
N LEU A 175 -12.47 -0.48 6.50
CA LEU A 175 -11.38 -1.45 6.67
C LEU A 175 -10.83 -1.44 8.09
N LEU A 176 -10.47 -0.27 8.64
CA LEU A 176 -9.90 -0.18 9.99
C LEU A 176 -10.90 -0.53 11.08
N LYS A 177 -12.18 -0.17 10.90
CA LYS A 177 -13.26 -0.49 11.84
C LYS A 177 -13.49 -2.00 11.92
N GLU A 178 -13.63 -2.66 10.78
CA GLU A 178 -13.90 -4.10 10.72
C GLU A 178 -12.68 -4.92 11.20
N GLU A 179 -11.47 -4.54 10.80
CA GLU A 179 -10.23 -5.24 11.21
C GLU A 179 -9.85 -5.04 12.68
N ALA A 180 -10.47 -4.09 13.37
CA ALA A 180 -10.32 -3.94 14.82
C ALA A 180 -11.14 -4.96 15.62
N VAL A 181 -12.06 -5.68 14.98
CA VAL A 181 -12.85 -6.77 15.58
C VAL A 181 -12.44 -8.10 14.95
N ASP A 182 -13.14 -8.58 13.93
CA ASP A 182 -12.90 -9.87 13.26
C ASP A 182 -12.63 -9.74 11.74
N GLY A 183 -12.79 -8.54 11.17
CA GLY A 183 -12.49 -8.25 9.77
C GLY A 183 -13.51 -8.83 8.77
N THR A 184 -14.77 -8.41 8.83
CA THR A 184 -15.81 -8.83 7.87
C THR A 184 -15.50 -8.30 6.47
N LYS A 185 -14.93 -9.15 5.61
CA LYS A 185 -14.61 -8.80 4.22
C LYS A 185 -15.79 -9.06 3.29
N ALA A 186 -15.79 -8.38 2.14
CA ALA A 186 -16.69 -8.71 1.05
C ALA A 186 -16.60 -10.20 0.67
N PRO A 187 -17.73 -10.89 0.42
CA PRO A 187 -17.70 -12.30 0.06
C PRO A 187 -17.02 -12.50 -1.30
N LEU A 188 -16.31 -13.62 -1.42
CA LEU A 188 -15.74 -14.10 -2.67
C LEU A 188 -16.61 -15.25 -3.26
N PRO A 189 -16.64 -15.43 -4.59
CA PRO A 189 -17.35 -16.52 -5.25
C PRO A 189 -16.85 -17.93 -4.90
#